data_AF-Q8WI22-F1
#
_entry.id   AF-Q8WI22-F1
#
_cell.length_a   1.000
_cell.length_b   1.000
_cell.length_c   1.000
_cell.angle_alpha   90.00
_cell.angle_beta   90.00
_cell.angle_gamma   90.00
#
_symmetry.space_group_name_H-M   'P 1'
#
loop_
_entity.id
_entity.type
_entity.pdbx_description
1 polymer ?
#
loop_
_entity_poly.entity_id
_entity_poly.type
_entity_poly.pdbx_seq_one_letter_code
_entity_poly.pdbx_strand_id
1 'polypeptide(L)' 'MEVNILAFIATALFISIPTAFLLIPYVQTATQSN' A
#
# COMPACT_ATOMS: atom_id res chain seq x y z
N MET A 1 -11.88 25.49 5.67
CA MET A 1 -10.77 25.21 4.75
C MET A 1 -11.28 24.22 3.72
N GLU A 2 -11.23 24.56 2.43
CA GLU A 2 -11.56 23.61 1.36
C GLU A 2 -10.48 22.53 1.31
N VAL A 3 -10.86 21.26 1.23
CA VAL A 3 -9.93 20.12 1.24
C VAL A 3 -9.80 19.55 -0.16
N ASN A 4 -8.57 19.24 -0.58
CA ASN A 4 -8.31 18.64 -1.88
C ASN A 4 -8.56 17.13 -1.83
N ILE A 5 -9.75 16.70 -2.27
CA ILE A 5 -10.12 15.28 -2.32
C ILE A 5 -9.20 14.46 -3.24
N LEU A 6 -8.67 15.07 -4.32
CA LEU A 6 -7.72 14.41 -5.21
C LEU A 6 -6.39 14.16 -4.49
N ALA A 7 -5.95 15.09 -3.63
CA ALA A 7 -4.78 14.88 -2.79
C ALA A 7 -4.99 13.73 -1.80
N PHE A 8 -6.17 13.62 -1.20
CA PHE A 8 -6.51 12.48 -0.31
C PHE A 8 -6.41 11.13 -1.04
N ILE A 9 -7.04 11.02 -2.23
CA ILE A 9 -6.98 9.80 -3.04
C ILE A 9 -5.53 9.50 -3.46
N ALA A 10 -4.78 10.51 -3.88
CA ALA A 10 -3.38 10.35 -4.27
C ALA A 10 -2.53 9.84 -3.10
N THR A 11 -2.68 10.38 -1.89
CA THR A 11 -1.97 9.90 -0.70
C THR A 11 -2.38 8.47 -0.33
N ALA A 12 -3.67 8.15 -0.38
CA ALA A 12 -4.16 6.81 -0.08
C ALA A 12 -3.59 5.76 -1.07
N LEU A 13 -3.58 6.06 -2.37
CA LEU A 13 -2.98 5.19 -3.39
C LEU A 13 -1.46 5.12 -3.25
N PHE A 14 -0.79 6.25 -3.00
CA PHE A 14 0.67 6.28 -2.84
C PHE A 14 1.14 5.46 -1.64
N ILE A 15 0.35 5.34 -0.58
CA ILE A 15 0.69 4.48 0.56
C ILE A 15 0.32 3.03 0.25
N SER A 16 -0.91 2.76 -0.20
CA SER A 16 -1.42 1.40 -0.35
C SER A 16 -0.69 0.57 -1.42
N ILE A 17 -0.32 1.17 -2.55
CA ILE A 17 0.34 0.47 -3.66
C ILE A 17 1.73 -0.08 -3.26
N PRO A 18 2.69 0.72 -2.74
CA PRO A 18 3.98 0.19 -2.32
C PRO A 18 3.86 -0.71 -1.09
N THR A 19 2.93 -0.46 -0.16
CA THR A 19 2.70 -1.38 0.96
C THR A 19 2.25 -2.75 0.47
N ALA A 20 1.28 -2.82 -0.45
CA ALA A 20 0.85 -4.09 -1.04
C ALA A 20 1.98 -4.77 -1.82
N PHE A 21 2.76 -4.00 -2.59
CA PHE A 21 3.92 -4.50 -3.33
C PHE A 21 4.98 -5.17 -2.43
N LEU A 22 5.19 -4.67 -1.20
CA LEU A 22 6.08 -5.29 -0.23
C LEU A 22 5.45 -6.47 0.51
N LEU A 23 4.17 -6.37 0.87
CA LEU A 23 3.48 -7.41 1.62
C LEU A 23 3.29 -8.70 0.82
N ILE A 24 3.00 -8.60 -0.49
CA ILE A 24 2.80 -9.77 -1.36
C ILE A 24 4.01 -10.73 -1.32
N PRO A 25 5.23 -10.32 -1.68
CA PRO A 25 6.39 -11.19 -1.62
C PRO A 25 6.75 -11.58 -0.17
N TYR A 26 6.55 -10.71 0.82
CA TYR A 26 6.77 -11.05 2.23
C TYR A 26 5.89 -12.23 2.68
N VAL A 27 4.60 -12.20 2.33
CA VAL A 27 3.69 -13.32 2.64
C VAL A 27 4.11 -14.56 1.89
N GLN A 28 4.51 -14.45 0.62
CA GLN A 28 5.00 -15.60 -0.15
C GLN A 28 6.24 -16.23 0.50
N THR A 29 7.23 -15.44 0.94
CA THR A 29 8.43 -15.98 1.59
C THR A 29 8.13 -16.54 2.99
N ALA A 30 7.27 -15.89 3.78
CA ALA A 30 6.85 -16.39 5.08
C ALA A 30 6.08 -17.73 4.98
N THR A 31 5.24 -17.89 3.96
CA THR A 31 4.48 -19.14 3.72
C THR A 31 5.36 -20.30 3.24
N GLN A 32 6.47 -20.01 2.54
CA GLN A 32 7.44 -21.04 2.14
C GLN A 32 8.38 -21.46 3.27
N SER A 33 8.56 -20.61 4.29
CA SER A 33 9.44 -20.87 5.44
C SER A 33 8.75 -21.61 6.59
N ASN A 34 7.42 -21.74 6.55
CA ASN A 34 6.61 -22.48 7.53
C ASN A 34 6.24 -23.86 7.00
#